data_AF-A0A6F9C2A4-F1
#
_entry.id   AF-A0A6F9C2A4-F1
#
_cell.length_a   1.000
_cell.length_b   1.000
_cell.length_c   1.000
_cell.angle_alpha   90.00
_cell.angle_beta   90.00
_cell.angle_gamma   90.00
#
_symmetry.space_group_name_H-M   'P 1'
#
loop_
_entity.id
_entity.type
_entity.pdbx_description
1 polymer ?
#
loop_
_entity_poly.entity_id
_entity_poly.type
_entity_poly.pdbx_seq_one_letter_code
_entity_poly.pdbx_strand_id
1 'polypeptide(L)'
;MESIEAANTCYGIPSRVRYDRGGENNCICAFMEQFRGGERESALRGRSTHNQKIERLRGDVWHGVVYHVYHDRITFLETEQIININNEVHLWALHFMFLSRVP
;
A
#
# COMPACT_ATOMS: atom_id res chain seq x y z
N MET A 1 -6.20 6.04 9.05
CA MET A 1 -7.65 6.31 8.92
C MET A 1 -7.93 7.18 7.69
N GLU A 2 -7.05 8.13 7.36
CA GLU A 2 -7.15 9.01 6.18
C GLU A 2 -7.34 8.31 4.82
N SER A 3 -6.84 7.08 4.64
CA SER A 3 -6.91 6.39 3.33
C SER A 3 -8.34 5.96 2.93
N ILE A 4 -9.22 5.64 3.88
CA ILE A 4 -10.59 5.21 3.56
C ILE A 4 -11.54 6.38 3.37
N GLU A 5 -11.40 7.44 4.16
CA GLU A 5 -12.23 8.63 3.98
C GLU A 5 -11.96 9.30 2.63
N ALA A 6 -10.69 9.39 2.23
CA ALA A 6 -10.31 9.84 0.90
C ALA A 6 -10.87 8.92 -0.20
N ALA A 7 -10.73 7.60 -0.06
CA ALA A 7 -11.29 6.66 -1.02
C ALA A 7 -12.82 6.74 -1.12
N ASN A 8 -13.51 6.90 0.01
CA ASN A 8 -14.97 7.05 0.06
C ASN A 8 -15.42 8.37 -0.59
N THR A 9 -14.62 9.43 -0.50
CA THR A 9 -14.91 10.71 -1.16
C THR A 9 -14.81 10.57 -2.68
N CYS A 10 -13.80 9.85 -3.17
CA CYS A 10 -13.57 9.66 -4.61
C CYS A 10 -14.50 8.62 -5.26
N TYR A 11 -14.80 7.53 -4.55
CA TYR A 11 -15.47 6.35 -5.13
C TYR A 11 -16.77 5.96 -4.45
N GLY A 12 -17.17 6.67 -3.39
CA GLY A 12 -18.29 6.30 -2.53
C GLY A 12 -17.97 5.13 -1.59
N ILE A 13 -18.88 4.89 -0.65
CA ILE A 13 -18.73 3.78 0.30
C ILE A 13 -19.04 2.46 -0.42
N PRO A 14 -18.18 1.44 -0.36
CA PRO A 14 -18.44 0.17 -1.00
C PRO A 14 -19.65 -0.56 -0.40
N SER A 15 -20.19 -1.54 -1.15
CA SER A 15 -21.26 -2.42 -0.66
C SER A 15 -20.71 -3.50 0.29
N ARG A 16 -19.54 -4.05 -0.03
CA ARG A 16 -18.80 -5.04 0.77
C ARG A 16 -17.31 -4.76 0.69
N VAL A 17 -16.58 -5.00 1.77
CA VAL A 17 -15.12 -4.94 1.83
C VAL A 17 -14.55 -6.32 2.21
N ARG A 18 -13.43 -6.71 1.61
CA ARG A 18 -12.68 -7.91 1.98
C ARG A 18 -11.36 -7.53 2.60
N TYR A 19 -10.99 -8.24 3.65
CA TYR A 19 -9.73 -8.04 4.37
C TYR A 19 -9.21 -9.40 4.85
N ASP A 20 -7.91 -9.42 5.11
CA ASP A 20 -7.25 -10.59 5.70
C ASP A 20 -7.61 -10.73 7.18
N ARG A 21 -6.99 -11.69 7.86
CA ARG A 21 -7.17 -11.84 9.31
C ARG A 21 -6.32 -10.87 10.14
N GLY A 22 -5.64 -9.92 9.52
CA GLY A 22 -4.90 -8.87 10.24
C GLY A 22 -5.82 -8.05 11.16
N GLY A 23 -5.28 -7.57 12.27
CA GLY A 23 -6.03 -6.72 13.22
C GLY A 23 -6.13 -5.25 12.77
N GLU A 24 -5.26 -4.83 11.86
CA GLU A 24 -5.12 -3.44 11.38
C GLU A 24 -6.40 -2.90 10.75
N ASN A 25 -7.21 -3.78 10.16
CA ASN A 25 -8.43 -3.41 9.42
C ASN A 25 -9.71 -3.54 10.25
N ASN A 26 -9.64 -3.90 11.53
CA ASN A 26 -10.84 -4.10 12.36
C ASN A 26 -11.75 -2.87 12.43
N CYS A 27 -11.17 -1.66 12.44
CA CYS A 27 -11.94 -0.41 12.48
C CYS A 27 -12.79 -0.23 11.21
N ILE A 28 -12.30 -0.70 10.06
CA ILE A 28 -13.00 -0.65 8.77
C ILE A 28 -14.22 -1.56 8.81
N CYS A 29 -14.08 -2.72 9.43
CA CYS A 29 -15.15 -3.69 9.57
C CYS A 29 -16.28 -3.15 10.42
N ALA A 30 -15.93 -2.58 11.58
CA ALA A 30 -16.88 -1.91 12.46
C ALA A 30 -17.60 -0.76 11.74
N PHE A 31 -16.86 0.06 10.97
CA PHE A 31 -17.45 1.13 10.16
C PHE A 31 -18.44 0.58 9.11
N MET A 32 -18.08 -0.49 8.40
CA MET A 32 -18.93 -1.09 7.38
C MET A 32 -20.19 -1.74 7.97
N GLU A 33 -20.10 -2.38 9.13
CA GLU A 33 -21.26 -2.91 9.85
C GLU A 33 -22.19 -1.79 10.33
N GLN A 34 -21.63 -0.70 10.84
CA GLN A 34 -22.42 0.46 11.28
C GLN A 34 -23.10 1.17 10.10
N PHE A 35 -22.41 1.36 8.98
CA PHE A 35 -22.91 2.13 7.85
C PHE A 35 -23.82 1.33 6.91
N ARG A 36 -23.56 0.02 6.73
CA ARG A 36 -24.32 -0.85 5.81
C ARG A 36 -25.31 -1.79 6.53
N GLY A 37 -25.28 -1.82 7.86
CA GLY A 37 -26.12 -2.66 8.71
C GLY A 37 -25.44 -3.98 9.11
N GLY A 38 -25.72 -4.43 10.33
CA GLY A 38 -25.26 -5.73 10.85
C GLY A 38 -25.85 -6.91 10.08
N GLU A 39 -25.23 -8.08 10.20
CA GLU A 39 -25.69 -9.38 9.65
C GLU A 39 -25.79 -9.47 8.11
N ARG A 40 -25.37 -8.43 7.39
CA ARG A 40 -25.37 -8.39 5.91
C ARG A 40 -24.10 -8.95 5.27
N GLU A 41 -23.12 -9.32 6.10
CA GLU A 41 -21.76 -9.70 5.70
C GLU A 41 -21.06 -8.60 4.88
N SER A 42 -21.20 -7.35 5.31
CA SER A 42 -20.58 -6.18 4.66
C SER A 42 -19.06 -6.15 4.80
N ALA A 43 -18.51 -6.81 5.82
CA ALA A 43 -17.09 -7.00 6.03
C ALA A 43 -16.77 -8.50 5.97
N LEU A 44 -16.04 -8.91 4.93
CA LEU A 44 -15.73 -10.31 4.65
C LEU A 44 -14.29 -10.63 5.08
N ARG A 45 -14.13 -11.38 6.17
CA ARG A 45 -12.83 -11.82 6.67
C ARG A 45 -12.43 -13.16 6.05
N GLY A 46 -11.37 -13.17 5.25
CA GLY A 46 -10.96 -14.33 4.45
C GLY A 46 -9.53 -14.80 4.71
N ARG A 47 -9.20 -15.98 4.18
CA ARG A 47 -7.78 -16.40 4.01
C ARG A 47 -7.13 -15.55 2.92
N SER A 48 -5.83 -15.32 3.01
CA SER A 48 -5.02 -14.56 2.03
C SER A 48 -5.22 -15.04 0.59
N THR A 49 -5.44 -16.33 0.37
CA THR A 49 -5.73 -16.90 -0.97
C THR A 49 -6.92 -16.26 -1.69
N HIS A 50 -7.84 -15.63 -0.95
CA HIS A 50 -9.00 -14.93 -1.52
C HIS A 50 -8.74 -13.43 -1.79
N ASN A 51 -7.61 -12.91 -1.30
CA ASN A 51 -7.13 -11.55 -1.52
C ASN A 51 -6.24 -11.42 -2.77
N GLN A 52 -6.27 -12.43 -3.64
CA GLN A 52 -5.47 -12.48 -4.86
C GLN A 52 -5.53 -11.20 -5.71
N LYS A 53 -6.67 -10.51 -5.76
CA LYS A 53 -6.82 -9.27 -6.53
C LYS A 53 -5.99 -8.13 -5.95
N ILE A 54 -6.01 -7.93 -4.62
CA ILE A 54 -5.22 -6.87 -3.99
C ILE A 54 -3.73 -7.23 -3.98
N GLU A 55 -3.40 -8.52 -3.84
CA GLU A 55 -2.02 -9.01 -3.94
C GLU A 55 -1.45 -8.81 -5.35
N ARG A 56 -2.22 -9.11 -6.41
CA ARG A 56 -1.83 -8.82 -7.80
C ARG A 56 -1.66 -7.32 -8.03
N LEU A 57 -2.62 -6.50 -7.59
CA LEU A 57 -2.51 -5.04 -7.73
C LEU A 57 -1.25 -4.50 -7.03
N ARG A 58 -0.97 -4.98 -5.81
CA ARG A 58 0.26 -4.63 -5.10
C ARG A 58 1.51 -5.06 -5.88
N GLY A 59 1.49 -6.24 -6.46
CA GLY A 59 2.54 -6.71 -7.38
C GLY A 59 2.69 -5.81 -8.60
N ASP A 60 1.60 -5.44 -9.27
CA ASP A 60 1.63 -4.60 -10.47
C ASP A 60 2.15 -3.18 -10.15
N VAL A 61 1.73 -2.58 -9.02
CA VAL A 61 2.26 -1.29 -8.56
C VAL A 61 3.73 -1.40 -8.18
N TRP A 62 4.12 -2.48 -7.50
CA TRP A 62 5.51 -2.71 -7.15
C TRP A 62 6.38 -2.80 -8.40
N HIS A 63 6.03 -3.64 -9.37
CA HIS A 63 6.84 -3.81 -10.58
C HIS A 63 6.75 -2.57 -11.49
N GLY A 64 5.56 -2.03 -11.71
CA GLY A 64 5.33 -0.94 -12.66
C GLY A 64 5.82 0.43 -12.18
N VAL A 65 5.81 0.69 -10.87
CA VAL A 65 6.16 2.01 -10.32
C VAL A 65 7.38 1.91 -9.43
N VAL A 66 7.37 1.06 -8.41
CA VAL A 66 8.42 1.08 -7.37
C VAL A 66 9.74 0.51 -7.88
N TYR A 67 9.67 -0.63 -8.56
CA TYR A 67 10.82 -1.39 -8.99
C TYR A 67 11.64 -0.65 -10.03
N HIS A 68 10.99 -0.22 -11.13
CA HIS A 68 11.67 0.46 -12.23
C HIS A 68 12.10 1.90 -11.91
N VAL A 69 11.36 2.63 -11.08
CA VAL A 69 11.68 4.04 -10.80
C VAL A 69 12.73 4.18 -9.69
N TYR A 70 12.68 3.30 -8.69
CA TYR A 70 13.51 3.43 -7.49
C TYR A 70 14.43 2.24 -7.30
N HIS A 71 13.87 1.04 -7.15
CA HIS A 71 14.64 -0.13 -6.70
C HIS A 71 15.83 -0.43 -7.62
N ASP A 72 15.58 -0.59 -8.93
CA ASP A 72 16.63 -0.95 -9.90
C ASP A 72 17.76 0.09 -9.94
N ARG A 73 17.40 1.39 -9.89
CA ARG A 73 18.38 2.49 -9.91
C ARG A 73 19.22 2.57 -8.65
N ILE A 74 18.60 2.37 -7.48
CA ILE A 74 19.31 2.41 -6.20
C ILE A 74 20.24 1.20 -6.09
N THR A 75 19.76 0.01 -6.46
CA THR A 75 20.58 -1.21 -6.50
C THR A 75 21.76 -1.06 -7.46
N PHE A 76 21.57 -0.44 -8.62
CA PHE A 76 22.67 -0.13 -9.54
C PHE A 76 23.72 0.79 -8.90
N LEU A 77 23.28 1.90 -8.28
CA LEU A 77 24.20 2.84 -7.62
C LEU A 77 24.99 2.18 -6.47
N GLU A 78 24.36 1.26 -5.75
CA GLU A 78 25.02 0.48 -4.69
C GLU A 78 26.04 -0.51 -5.27
N THR A 79 25.67 -1.21 -6.35
CA THR A 79 26.53 -2.21 -7.00
C THR A 79 27.79 -1.57 -7.59
N GLU A 80 27.65 -0.40 -8.22
CA GLU A 80 28.76 0.39 -8.76
C GLU A 80 29.55 1.17 -7.68
N GLN A 81 29.22 0.98 -6.39
CA GLN A 81 29.85 1.66 -5.25
C GLN A 81 29.77 3.20 -5.33
N ILE A 82 28.79 3.74 -6.06
CA ILE A 82 28.54 5.18 -6.17
C ILE A 82 27.88 5.70 -4.88
N ILE A 83 27.02 4.89 -4.26
CA ILE A 83 26.43 5.17 -2.95
C ILE A 83 26.93 4.15 -1.92
N ASN A 84 26.98 4.57 -0.65
CA ASN A 84 27.32 3.71 0.48
C ASN A 84 26.12 3.74 1.43
N ILE A 85 25.45 2.60 1.56
CA ILE A 85 24.25 2.44 2.40
C ILE A 85 24.52 2.66 3.89
N ASN A 86 25.78 2.57 4.32
CA ASN A 86 26.19 2.85 5.69
C ASN A 86 26.60 4.31 5.91
N ASN A 87 26.56 5.15 4.87
CA ASN A 87 26.86 6.57 4.96
C ASN A 87 25.56 7.38 4.96
N GLU A 88 25.27 8.00 6.10
CA GLU A 88 24.06 8.81 6.33
C GLU A 88 23.92 9.98 5.33
N VAL A 89 25.02 10.56 4.86
CA VAL A 89 24.99 11.64 3.85
C VAL A 89 24.48 11.12 2.51
N HIS A 90 24.90 9.90 2.12
CA HIS A 90 24.47 9.28 0.86
C HIS A 90 22.99 8.89 0.95
N LEU A 91 22.55 8.36 2.10
CA LEU A 91 21.13 8.09 2.35
C LEU A 91 20.28 9.37 2.29
N TRP A 92 20.76 10.46 2.89
CA TRP A 92 20.06 11.75 2.86
C TRP A 92 19.96 12.30 1.43
N ALA A 93 21.05 12.25 0.66
CA ALA A 93 21.06 12.68 -0.73
C ALA A 93 20.09 11.86 -1.59
N LEU A 94 20.06 10.54 -1.38
CA LEU A 94 19.12 9.65 -2.05
C LEU A 94 17.67 10.02 -1.72
N HIS A 95 17.37 10.23 -0.44
CA HIS A 95 16.05 10.66 0.02
C HIS A 95 15.64 11.98 -0.63
N PHE A 96 16.54 12.98 -0.66
CA PHE A 96 16.30 14.27 -1.30
C PHE A 96 16.03 14.17 -2.81
N MET A 97 16.83 13.39 -3.54
CA MET A 97 16.67 13.21 -4.99
C MET A 97 15.35 12.54 -5.38
N PHE A 98 14.83 11.66 -4.53
CA PHE A 98 13.60 10.92 -4.80
C PHE A 98 12.35 11.55 -4.18
N LEU A 99 12.48 12.42 -3.17
CA LEU A 99 11.36 13.13 -2.56
C LEU A 99 10.53 13.92 -3.58
N SER A 100 11.20 14.56 -4.54
CA SER A 100 10.54 15.33 -5.62
C SER A 100 9.81 14.47 -6.66
N ARG A 101 9.97 13.15 -6.60
CA ARG A 101 9.42 12.19 -7.56
C ARG A 101 8.32 11.30 -6.99
N VAL A 102 8.07 11.40 -5.67
CA VAL A 102 6.92 10.75 -5.04
C VAL A 102 5.66 11.52 -5.47
N PRO A 103 4.71 10.88 -6.20
CA PRO A 103 3.47 11.53 -6.62
C PRO A 103 2.56 11.91 -5.45
#